data_AF-A0A950FDT8-F1
#
_entry.id   AF-A0A950FDT8-F1
#
_cell.length_a   1.000
_cell.length_b   1.000
_cell.length_c   1.000
_cell.angle_alpha   90.00
_cell.angle_beta   90.00
_cell.angle_gamma   90.00
#
_symmetry.space_group_name_H-M   'P 1'
#
loop_
_entity.id
_entity.type
_entity.pdbx_description
1 polymer ?
#
loop_
_entity_poly.entity_id
_entity_poly.type
_entity_poly.pdbx_seq_one_letter_code
_entity_poly.pdbx_strand_id
1 'polypeptide(L)'
;SPAQFFAALAPEAREYSGFNLLLPDRASLWYASNRAQPFARGLAPGIYGLANELLDAPWPKLERVRAGFTAWLGARATPPAERLFALLADRTPAEPADSMGGRGQSAADGLPREWQRALAAPFVLNPTYGTRCSTVLLIEPGGALYLGERRFDQHGNASGETEFRLNADERP
;
A
#
# COMPACT_ATOMS: atom_id res chain seq x y z
N SER A 1 -12.65 14.28 -13.71
CA SER A 1 -11.62 13.23 -13.85
C SER A 1 -10.59 13.34 -12.72
N PRO A 2 -9.78 12.31 -12.43
CA PRO A 2 -8.71 12.41 -11.43
C PRO A 2 -7.77 13.60 -11.67
N ALA A 3 -7.41 13.88 -12.92
CA ALA A 3 -6.60 15.04 -13.29
C ALA A 3 -7.21 16.38 -12.84
N GLN A 4 -8.52 16.58 -13.06
CA GLN A 4 -9.22 17.79 -12.62
C GLN A 4 -9.28 17.89 -11.09
N PHE A 5 -9.50 16.77 -10.40
CA PHE A 5 -9.51 16.72 -8.94
C PHE A 5 -8.15 17.17 -8.37
N PHE A 6 -7.04 16.64 -8.90
CA PHE A 6 -5.71 17.05 -8.44
C PHE A 6 -5.35 18.49 -8.81
N ALA A 7 -5.81 19.00 -9.96
CA ALA A 7 -5.63 20.41 -10.31
C ALA A 7 -6.35 21.33 -9.32
N ALA A 8 -7.53 20.94 -8.83
CA ALA A 8 -8.27 21.68 -7.82
C ALA A 8 -7.64 21.57 -6.41
N LEU A 9 -7.07 20.40 -6.06
CA LEU A 9 -6.41 20.17 -4.77
C LEU A 9 -5.03 20.85 -4.67
N ALA A 10 -4.30 21.00 -5.78
CA ALA A 10 -2.92 21.46 -5.78
C ALA A 10 -2.66 22.81 -5.05
N PRO A 11 -3.53 23.84 -5.14
CA PRO A 11 -3.31 25.12 -4.47
C PRO A 11 -3.30 25.04 -2.93
N GLU A 12 -4.12 24.15 -2.37
CA GLU A 12 -4.29 23.96 -0.92
C GLU A 12 -3.55 22.73 -0.37
N ALA A 13 -2.96 21.90 -1.23
CA ALA A 13 -2.29 20.65 -0.83
C ALA A 13 -1.20 20.84 0.26
N ARG A 14 -0.56 22.01 0.29
CA ARG A 14 0.46 22.38 1.27
C ARG A 14 -0.08 22.69 2.67
N GLU A 15 -1.39 22.91 2.80
CA GLU A 15 -2.07 23.19 4.08
C GLU A 15 -2.36 21.90 4.85
N TYR A 16 -2.36 20.75 4.15
CA TYR A 16 -2.48 19.43 4.77
C TYR A 16 -1.13 18.93 5.30
N SER A 17 -1.19 18.02 6.28
CA SER A 17 -0.02 17.21 6.66
C SER A 17 0.51 16.40 5.46
N GLY A 18 1.73 15.88 5.58
CA GLY A 18 2.31 15.06 4.51
C GLY A 18 1.45 13.85 4.15
N PHE A 19 1.12 13.66 2.87
CA PHE A 19 0.26 12.57 2.42
C PHE A 19 0.73 11.92 1.12
N ASN A 20 0.21 10.71 0.88
CA ASN A 20 0.18 10.04 -0.41
C ASN A 20 -1.29 9.74 -0.75
N LEU A 21 -1.70 9.96 -1.99
CA LEU A 21 -3.07 9.76 -2.45
C LEU A 21 -3.07 8.98 -3.77
N LEU A 22 -3.74 7.83 -3.77
CA LEU A 22 -4.06 7.05 -4.97
C LEU A 22 -5.52 7.28 -5.33
N LEU A 23 -5.77 7.76 -6.55
CA LEU A 23 -7.12 8.01 -7.04
C LEU A 23 -7.36 7.25 -8.35
N PRO A 24 -8.12 6.14 -8.33
CA PRO A 24 -8.54 5.45 -9.53
C PRO A 24 -9.73 6.15 -10.20
N ASP A 25 -9.86 5.99 -11.51
CA ASP A 25 -11.13 6.04 -12.22
C ASP A 25 -11.36 4.72 -12.98
N ARG A 26 -12.31 4.68 -13.92
CA ARG A 26 -12.61 3.44 -14.68
C ARG A 26 -11.47 2.98 -15.59
N ALA A 27 -10.51 3.85 -15.94
CA ALA A 27 -9.50 3.58 -16.96
C ALA A 27 -8.06 3.87 -16.53
N SER A 28 -7.86 4.60 -15.44
CA SER A 28 -6.56 5.10 -15.00
C SER A 28 -6.42 5.11 -13.48
N LEU A 29 -5.18 5.07 -13.02
CA LEU A 29 -4.82 5.28 -11.63
C LEU A 29 -3.88 6.47 -11.57
N TRP A 30 -4.15 7.39 -10.64
CA TRP A 30 -3.30 8.55 -10.40
C TRP A 30 -2.69 8.49 -9.01
N TYR A 31 -1.46 8.97 -8.90
CA TYR A 31 -0.76 9.16 -7.63
C TYR A 31 -0.48 10.64 -7.42
N ALA A 32 -0.69 11.12 -6.20
CA ALA A 32 -0.27 12.43 -5.76
C ALA A 32 0.34 12.41 -4.35
N SER A 33 1.23 13.36 -4.09
CA SER A 33 1.74 13.66 -2.76
C SER A 33 2.12 15.13 -2.69
N ASN A 34 1.74 15.81 -1.60
CA ASN A 34 2.19 17.18 -1.32
C ASN A 34 3.70 17.29 -1.01
N ARG A 35 4.41 16.16 -0.97
CA ARG A 35 5.88 16.09 -0.85
C ARG A 35 6.57 15.64 -2.15
N ALA A 36 5.80 15.27 -3.18
CA ALA A 36 6.33 14.86 -4.48
C ALA A 36 6.42 16.04 -5.46
N GLN A 37 7.40 15.96 -6.37
CA GLN A 37 7.41 16.77 -7.59
C GLN A 37 7.54 15.84 -8.81
N PRO A 38 6.58 15.88 -9.76
CA PRO A 38 5.35 16.68 -9.74
C PRO A 38 4.38 16.25 -8.63
N PHE A 39 3.49 17.17 -8.22
CA PHE A 39 2.49 16.95 -7.17
C PHE A 39 1.59 15.75 -7.46
N ALA A 40 1.16 15.60 -8.72
CA ALA A 40 0.29 14.51 -9.17
C ALA A 40 0.73 14.00 -10.55
N ARG A 41 0.57 12.71 -10.79
CA ARG A 41 0.82 12.07 -12.10
C ARG A 41 -0.07 10.85 -12.32
N GLY A 42 -0.43 10.60 -13.58
CA GLY A 42 -1.02 9.33 -13.99
C GLY A 42 0.01 8.19 -13.90
N LEU A 43 -0.44 7.02 -13.49
CA LEU A 43 0.33 5.78 -13.48
C LEU A 43 -0.02 4.95 -14.71
N ALA A 44 1.00 4.57 -15.47
CA ALA A 44 0.84 3.64 -16.58
C ALA A 44 0.57 2.22 -16.04
N PRO A 45 0.07 1.28 -16.87
CA PRO A 45 -0.03 -0.12 -16.46
C PRO A 45 1.32 -0.64 -15.93
N GLY A 46 1.33 -1.19 -14.71
CA GLY A 46 2.56 -1.59 -14.04
C GLY A 46 2.33 -2.01 -12.59
N ILE A 47 3.43 -2.30 -11.89
CA ILE A 47 3.43 -2.68 -10.47
C ILE A 47 4.12 -1.57 -9.69
N TYR A 48 3.43 -1.05 -8.67
CA TYR A 48 3.88 0.07 -7.85
C TYR A 48 3.88 -0.33 -6.38
N GLY A 49 4.83 0.20 -5.62
CA GLY A 49 4.88 0.08 -4.17
C GLY A 49 4.64 1.42 -3.48
N LEU A 50 3.81 1.44 -2.44
CA LEU A 50 3.65 2.60 -1.58
C LEU A 50 3.72 2.20 -0.10
N ALA A 51 4.47 2.98 0.67
CA ALA A 51 4.54 2.88 2.14
C ALA A 51 4.43 4.30 2.73
N ASN A 52 5.20 4.60 3.78
CA ASN A 52 5.19 5.92 4.44
C ASN A 52 6.06 6.98 3.74
N GLU A 53 6.68 6.62 2.62
CA GLU A 53 7.47 7.52 1.79
C GLU A 53 6.81 7.72 0.42
N LEU A 54 7.54 8.32 -0.53
CA LEU A 54 7.07 8.48 -1.89
C LEU A 54 6.92 7.13 -2.61
N LEU A 55 6.09 7.12 -3.65
CA LEU A 55 5.87 5.95 -4.50
C LEU A 55 7.20 5.33 -4.97
N ASP A 56 7.32 4.02 -4.84
CA ASP A 56 8.48 3.19 -5.19
C ASP A 56 9.78 3.53 -4.44
N ALA A 57 9.69 4.17 -3.27
CA ALA A 57 10.84 4.29 -2.38
C ALA A 57 11.43 2.89 -2.08
N PRO A 58 12.76 2.70 -2.14
CA PRO A 58 13.40 1.37 -2.18
C PRO A 58 13.50 0.73 -0.79
N TRP A 59 12.36 0.51 -0.14
CA TRP A 59 12.30 -0.13 1.16
C TRP A 59 12.31 -1.64 1.03
N PRO A 60 13.16 -2.38 1.78
CA PRO A 60 13.21 -3.84 1.71
C PRO A 60 11.87 -4.54 1.90
N LYS A 61 11.03 -4.05 2.83
CA LYS A 61 9.67 -4.58 3.04
C LYS A 61 8.77 -4.37 1.82
N LEU A 62 8.91 -3.22 1.17
CA LEU A 62 8.09 -2.85 0.02
C LEU A 62 8.49 -3.66 -1.20
N GLU A 63 9.80 -3.83 -1.42
CA GLU A 63 10.35 -4.69 -2.45
C GLU A 63 9.91 -6.14 -2.27
N ARG A 64 9.86 -6.64 -1.03
CA ARG A 64 9.36 -7.99 -0.73
C ARG A 64 7.87 -8.14 -1.09
N VAL A 65 7.02 -7.21 -0.65
CA VAL A 65 5.59 -7.23 -1.00
C VAL A 65 5.39 -7.13 -2.51
N ARG A 66 6.17 -6.28 -3.18
CA ARG A 66 6.15 -6.10 -4.64
C ARG A 66 6.56 -7.36 -5.39
N ALA A 67 7.59 -8.05 -4.94
CA ALA A 67 8.03 -9.33 -5.52
C ALA A 67 6.93 -10.40 -5.33
N GLY A 68 6.34 -10.48 -4.13
CA GLY A 68 5.23 -11.39 -3.85
C GLY A 68 4.00 -11.11 -4.72
N PHE A 69 3.64 -9.85 -4.91
CA PHE A 69 2.53 -9.43 -5.77
C PHE A 69 2.80 -9.75 -7.25
N THR A 70 4.03 -9.52 -7.71
CA THR A 70 4.47 -9.91 -9.07
C THR A 70 4.32 -11.42 -9.31
N ALA A 71 4.75 -12.23 -8.34
CA ALA A 71 4.60 -13.68 -8.42
C ALA A 71 3.13 -14.12 -8.39
N TRP A 72 2.29 -13.43 -7.59
CA TRP A 72 0.84 -13.66 -7.56
C TRP A 72 0.19 -13.39 -8.92
N LEU A 73 0.56 -12.30 -9.60
CA LEU A 73 0.08 -11.96 -10.96
C LEU A 73 0.49 -13.00 -12.01
N GLY A 74 1.69 -13.58 -11.90
CA GLY A 74 2.20 -14.56 -12.85
C GLY A 74 1.60 -15.97 -12.72
N ALA A 75 0.85 -16.25 -11.65
CA ALA A 75 0.27 -17.56 -11.42
C ALA A 75 -0.99 -17.76 -12.29
N ARG A 76 -0.92 -18.71 -13.24
CA ARG A 76 -1.97 -19.02 -14.25
C ARG A 76 -3.35 -19.43 -13.73
N ALA A 77 -3.49 -19.74 -12.44
CA ALA A 77 -4.79 -19.92 -11.79
C ALA A 77 -5.08 -18.66 -10.98
N THR A 78 -5.90 -17.75 -11.52
CA THR A 78 -6.25 -16.48 -10.85
C THR A 78 -6.73 -16.76 -9.43
N PRO A 79 -6.08 -16.22 -8.38
CA PRO A 79 -6.05 -16.92 -7.11
C PRO A 79 -6.89 -16.25 -6.01
N PRO A 80 -7.25 -17.01 -4.97
CA PRO A 80 -7.98 -16.48 -3.82
C PRO A 80 -7.22 -15.30 -3.22
N ALA A 81 -7.95 -14.24 -2.89
CA ALA A 81 -7.45 -13.06 -2.17
C ALA A 81 -6.60 -13.45 -0.93
N GLU A 82 -6.81 -14.65 -0.39
CA GLU A 82 -5.95 -15.31 0.61
C GLU A 82 -4.45 -15.18 0.37
N ARG A 83 -3.97 -15.36 -0.87
CA ARG A 83 -2.53 -15.25 -1.14
C ARG A 83 -2.02 -13.81 -0.99
N LEU A 84 -2.86 -12.83 -1.31
CA LEU A 84 -2.54 -11.42 -1.09
C LEU A 84 -2.59 -11.08 0.42
N PHE A 85 -3.57 -11.60 1.15
CA PHE A 85 -3.60 -11.46 2.61
C PHE A 85 -2.40 -12.12 3.28
N ALA A 86 -1.93 -13.26 2.79
CA ALA A 86 -0.73 -13.91 3.30
C ALA A 86 0.53 -13.04 3.12
N LEU A 87 0.63 -12.32 1.99
CA LEU A 87 1.71 -11.34 1.79
C LEU A 87 1.63 -10.18 2.79
N LEU A 88 0.43 -9.66 3.04
CA LEU A 88 0.20 -8.56 3.99
C LEU A 88 0.36 -9.00 5.45
N ALA A 89 0.19 -10.30 5.74
CA ALA A 89 0.37 -10.89 7.06
C ALA A 89 1.83 -11.26 7.39
N ASP A 90 2.78 -11.02 6.47
CA ASP A 90 4.20 -11.28 6.72
C ASP A 90 4.73 -10.40 7.87
N ARG A 91 5.03 -11.05 8.99
CA ARG A 91 5.58 -10.44 10.22
C ARG A 91 7.11 -10.41 10.23
N THR A 92 7.76 -10.98 9.22
CA THR A 92 9.21 -11.09 9.16
C THR A 92 9.79 -9.69 8.93
N PRO A 93 10.52 -9.10 9.90
CA PRO A 93 11.22 -7.86 9.63
C PRO A 93 12.21 -8.10 8.49
N ALA A 94 12.30 -7.17 7.53
CA ALA A 94 13.55 -7.08 6.81
C ALA A 94 14.66 -6.78 7.82
N GLU A 95 15.81 -7.44 7.67
CA GLU A 95 17.01 -7.05 8.40
C GLU A 95 17.18 -5.54 8.22
N PRO A 96 17.37 -4.78 9.30
CA PRO A 96 17.75 -3.38 9.18
C PRO A 96 18.98 -3.39 8.28
N ALA A 97 18.88 -2.77 7.12
CA ALA A 97 20.04 -2.65 6.26
C ALA A 97 21.03 -1.77 7.03
N ASP A 98 22.01 -2.38 7.72
CA ASP A 98 23.24 -1.72 8.18
C ASP A 98 24.01 -1.11 6.97
N SER A 99 23.46 -1.18 5.75
CA SER A 99 24.09 -0.92 4.46
C SER A 99 23.10 -0.45 3.37
N MET A 100 22.08 0.36 3.66
CA MET A 100 21.58 1.30 2.62
C MET A 100 22.54 2.49 2.56
N GLY A 101 23.73 2.25 2.04
CA GLY A 101 24.70 3.28 1.73
C GLY A 101 24.09 4.33 0.80
N GLY A 102 23.83 5.52 1.34
CA GLY A 102 23.73 6.75 0.57
C GLY A 102 22.51 6.94 -0.34
N ARG A 103 21.39 6.22 -0.16
CA ARG A 103 20.14 6.55 -0.89
C ARG A 103 18.97 6.75 0.04
N GLY A 104 18.87 7.98 0.55
CA GLY A 104 17.71 8.52 1.25
C GLY A 104 17.68 8.16 2.73
N GLN A 105 17.40 9.15 3.57
CA GLN A 105 16.99 8.91 4.94
C GLN A 105 15.64 8.18 4.91
N SER A 106 15.56 7.05 5.58
CA SER A 106 14.30 6.35 5.78
C SER A 106 13.44 7.13 6.78
N ALA A 107 12.11 7.10 6.63
CA ALA A 107 11.18 7.58 7.65
C ALA A 107 11.37 6.91 9.03
N ALA A 108 12.10 5.78 9.10
CA ALA A 108 12.45 5.11 10.36
C ALA A 108 13.82 5.53 10.94
N ASP A 109 14.60 6.34 10.21
CA ASP A 109 15.92 6.80 10.69
C ASP A 109 15.75 7.68 11.94
N GLY A 110 16.61 7.47 12.93
CA GLY A 110 16.53 8.16 14.22
C GLY A 110 15.52 7.58 15.22
N LEU A 111 14.73 6.58 14.83
CA LEU A 111 13.89 5.83 15.78
C LEU A 111 14.71 4.79 16.57
N PRO A 112 14.25 4.35 17.76
CA PRO A 112 14.86 3.23 18.47
C PRO A 112 14.91 1.95 17.62
N ARG A 113 15.90 1.08 17.82
CA ARG A 113 16.08 -0.15 17.01
C ARG A 113 14.85 -1.06 16.98
N GLU A 114 14.10 -1.13 18.08
CA GLU A 114 12.84 -1.88 18.15
C GLU A 114 11.79 -1.35 17.16
N TRP A 115 11.72 -0.03 16.99
CA TRP A 115 10.83 0.65 16.05
C TRP A 115 11.28 0.44 14.62
N GLN A 116 12.58 0.57 14.36
CA GLN A 116 13.15 0.29 13.03
C GLN A 116 12.83 -1.14 12.58
N ARG A 117 12.99 -2.13 13.48
CA ARG A 117 12.65 -3.53 13.21
C ARG A 117 11.15 -3.73 12.99
N ALA A 118 10.30 -3.18 13.86
CA ALA A 118 8.86 -3.32 13.71
C ALA A 118 8.36 -2.72 12.38
N LEU A 119 8.87 -1.54 12.02
CA LEU A 119 8.53 -0.84 10.77
C LEU A 119 9.14 -1.49 9.53
N ALA A 120 10.07 -2.44 9.66
CA ALA A 120 10.68 -3.17 8.56
C ALA A 120 9.90 -4.42 8.13
N ALA A 121 8.79 -4.76 8.80
CA ALA A 121 7.87 -5.82 8.37
C ALA A 121 6.69 -5.25 7.57
N PRO A 122 6.13 -6.01 6.61
CA PRO A 122 4.82 -5.70 6.02
C PRO A 122 3.70 -5.62 7.07
N PHE A 123 3.64 -6.60 7.96
CA PHE A 123 2.76 -6.59 9.13
C PHE A 123 3.51 -5.99 10.34
N VAL A 124 3.22 -4.73 10.66
CA VAL A 124 3.85 -4.05 11.79
C VAL A 124 3.18 -4.53 13.08
N LEU A 125 3.94 -5.23 13.92
CA LEU A 125 3.49 -5.65 15.25
C LEU A 125 4.22 -4.84 16.32
N ASN A 126 3.53 -3.88 16.93
CA ASN A 126 4.05 -3.10 18.04
C ASN A 126 2.88 -2.63 18.94
N PRO A 127 3.07 -2.58 20.28
CA PRO A 127 1.99 -2.27 21.23
C PRO A 127 1.36 -0.89 21.08
N THR A 128 2.07 0.10 20.54
CA THR A 128 1.60 1.49 20.41
C THR A 128 1.29 1.90 18.97
N TYR A 129 1.84 1.19 17.97
CA TYR A 129 1.59 1.45 16.55
C TYR A 129 1.75 0.18 15.72
N GLY A 130 0.64 -0.42 15.29
CA GLY A 130 0.67 -1.68 14.54
C GLY A 130 -0.40 -1.77 13.46
N THR A 131 -0.26 -2.76 12.59
CA THR A 131 -1.22 -3.07 11.53
C THR A 131 -2.57 -3.42 12.14
N ARG A 132 -3.58 -2.57 11.90
CA ARG A 132 -4.96 -2.72 12.39
C ARG A 132 -5.87 -3.41 11.39
N CYS A 133 -5.56 -3.26 10.11
CA CYS A 133 -6.26 -3.93 9.05
C CYS A 133 -5.33 -4.28 7.89
N SER A 134 -5.76 -5.22 7.08
CA SER A 134 -5.20 -5.52 5.77
C SER A 134 -6.35 -5.57 4.79
N THR A 135 -6.24 -4.83 3.69
CA THR A 135 -7.31 -4.67 2.71
C THR A 135 -6.81 -5.11 1.35
N VAL A 136 -7.60 -5.94 0.67
CA VAL A 136 -7.37 -6.39 -0.70
C VAL A 136 -8.53 -5.89 -1.55
N LEU A 137 -8.21 -5.07 -2.55
CA LEU A 137 -9.15 -4.57 -3.55
C LEU A 137 -8.72 -5.09 -4.92
N LEU A 138 -9.57 -5.88 -5.57
CA LEU A 138 -9.38 -6.35 -6.94
C LEU A 138 -10.50 -5.80 -7.80
N ILE A 139 -10.12 -5.17 -8.91
CA ILE A 139 -11.05 -4.60 -9.88
C ILE A 139 -10.76 -5.24 -11.24
N GLU A 140 -11.75 -5.95 -11.77
CA GLU A 140 -11.63 -6.56 -13.09
C GLU A 140 -12.05 -5.58 -14.20
N PRO A 141 -11.55 -5.75 -15.44
CA PRO A 141 -11.96 -4.94 -16.59
C PRO A 141 -13.48 -4.96 -16.83
N GLY A 142 -14.15 -6.07 -16.50
CA GLY A 142 -15.59 -6.22 -16.60
C GLY A 142 -16.38 -5.45 -15.54
N GLY A 143 -15.73 -4.79 -14.57
CA GLY A 143 -16.38 -4.07 -13.49
C GLY A 143 -16.65 -4.90 -12.23
N ALA A 144 -16.45 -6.22 -12.28
CA ALA A 144 -16.46 -7.05 -11.08
C ALA A 144 -15.41 -6.53 -10.08
N LEU A 145 -15.77 -6.55 -8.80
CA LEU A 145 -14.95 -6.03 -7.72
C LEU A 145 -14.97 -7.01 -6.56
N TYR A 146 -13.79 -7.28 -6.02
CA TYR A 146 -13.61 -7.94 -4.73
C TYR A 146 -13.00 -6.92 -3.76
N LEU A 147 -13.60 -6.76 -2.59
CA LEU A 147 -13.04 -6.02 -1.47
C LEU A 147 -13.07 -6.91 -0.24
N GLY A 148 -11.90 -7.32 0.24
CA GLY A 148 -11.76 -8.01 1.51
C GLY A 148 -10.99 -7.14 2.48
N GLU A 149 -11.41 -7.10 3.74
CA GLU A 149 -10.67 -6.48 4.84
C GLU A 149 -10.59 -7.43 6.03
N ARG A 150 -9.37 -7.67 6.51
CA ARG A 150 -9.09 -8.35 7.79
C ARG A 150 -8.70 -7.32 8.82
N ARG A 151 -9.28 -7.40 10.01
CA ARG A 151 -9.00 -6.52 11.14
C ARG A 151 -8.28 -7.28 12.24
N PHE A 152 -7.42 -6.57 12.96
CA PHE A 152 -6.58 -7.13 14.01
C PHE A 152 -6.67 -6.32 15.30
N ASP A 153 -6.56 -6.98 16.45
CA ASP A 153 -6.46 -6.36 17.77
C ASP A 153 -5.05 -5.82 18.05
N GLN A 154 -4.81 -5.19 19.22
CA GLN A 154 -3.51 -4.56 19.56
C GLN A 154 -2.35 -5.55 19.68
N HIS A 155 -2.66 -6.84 19.76
CA HIS A 155 -1.70 -7.93 19.81
C HIS A 155 -1.53 -8.58 18.43
N GLY A 156 -2.18 -8.04 17.39
CA GLY A 156 -2.15 -8.57 16.04
C GLY A 156 -3.00 -9.84 15.84
N ASN A 157 -3.91 -10.14 16.77
CA ASN A 157 -4.83 -11.27 16.61
C ASN A 157 -6.00 -10.84 15.72
N ALA A 158 -6.51 -11.77 14.91
CA ALA A 158 -7.68 -11.49 14.08
C ALA A 158 -8.88 -11.08 14.95
N SER A 159 -9.48 -9.94 14.65
CA SER A 159 -10.62 -9.38 15.38
C SER A 159 -11.86 -9.19 14.50
N GLY A 160 -11.76 -9.48 13.20
CA GLY A 160 -12.89 -9.48 12.29
C GLY A 160 -12.48 -9.55 10.83
N GLU A 161 -13.42 -9.92 9.98
CA GLU A 161 -13.26 -9.96 8.54
C GLU A 161 -14.52 -9.41 7.88
N THR A 162 -14.36 -8.72 6.76
CA THR A 162 -15.47 -8.27 5.92
C THR A 162 -15.10 -8.50 4.48
N GLU A 163 -16.03 -9.07 3.73
CA GLU A 163 -15.87 -9.32 2.30
C GLU A 163 -17.07 -8.76 1.55
N PHE A 164 -16.78 -8.02 0.49
CA PHE A 164 -17.76 -7.54 -0.48
C PHE A 164 -17.35 -8.02 -1.86
N ARG A 165 -18.34 -8.54 -2.59
CA ARG A 165 -18.22 -8.85 -4.02
C ARG A 165 -19.31 -8.08 -4.73
N LEU A 166 -18.93 -7.30 -5.73
CA LEU A 166 -19.87 -6.63 -6.62
C LEU A 166 -19.69 -7.20 -8.01
N ASN A 167 -20.81 -7.59 -8.62
CA ASN A 167 -20.82 -7.95 -10.03
C ASN A 167 -20.69 -6.70 -10.91
N ALA A 168 -20.33 -6.90 -12.17
CA ALA A 168 -20.23 -5.86 -13.19
C ALA A 168 -21.46 -4.92 -13.22
N ASP A 169 -22.65 -5.51 -13.07
CA ASP A 169 -23.94 -4.86 -13.26
C ASP A 169 -24.47 -4.17 -11.98
N GLU A 170 -23.75 -4.28 -10.87
CA GLU A 170 -24.18 -3.79 -9.54
C GLU A 170 -23.45 -2.50 -9.11
N ARG A 171 -22.64 -1.90 -10.00
CA ARG A 171 -22.00 -0.61 -9.71
C ARG A 171 -22.98 0.55 -9.89
N PRO A 172 -23.08 1.48 -8.92
CA PRO A 172 -23.79 2.75 -9.12
C PRO A 172 -23.14 3.62 -10.20
#